data_AF-A0A562T819-F1
#
_entry.id   AF-A0A562T819-F1
#
_cell.length_a   1.000
_cell.length_b   1.000
_cell.length_c   1.000
_cell.angle_alpha   90.00
_cell.angle_beta   90.00
_cell.angle_gamma   90.00
#
_symmetry.space_group_name_H-M   'P 1'
#
loop_
_entity.id
_entity.type
_entity.pdbx_description
1 polymer ?
#
loop_
_entity_poly.entity_id
_entity_poly.type
_entity_poly.pdbx_seq_one_letter_code
_entity_poly.pdbx_strand_id
1 'polypeptide(L)'
;MALPGYAQSDSSEPAAPVTQTSDNTNDIVPVEFDLGARSLKHILPFDKQFSIKFTNIPAGVQAIIARVYVINDASYERKHYRNGPKEIDFKYVMSLPDNRVLKSDSLVRNAGFSGTEASTLFPFKLKPNHNYILEVEANESAPLTASQQEALAATLKEDASLTRFIDTIAYQRFVNPTGYKMLPAVTEGFSSAVATAVKKADPSYILVKKDYETELKNIVELFRGIGNASRNLADLERRLLGGNNATLSARQRQQQVNINAVRRNVRNIKWIALQKNDDTYTKLVGQLGKIARENDSTALNEALADDTSEFIRELDEVIAAKDQAIDELISQYIVSNVRSNRVLSATYPQDFVKQARLYITFDLGLAYVGRMDRANVYTGLNIYFRPLDKTIPLSHYREPWDFVLSRTSLLLGFSITSVQQDSVRKGLLDDNKALVLGVGFRLTPWLKINSGGYFYYKLPANPLASTNNYRFAAAPFVSLSIDVDAKSLLQGIGDAVFKQ
;
A
#
# COMPACT_ATOMS: atom_id res chain seq x y z
N MET A 1 35.28 -35.25 -39.09
CA MET A 1 34.31 -34.16 -39.23
C MET A 1 34.05 -33.58 -37.85
N ALA A 2 34.80 -32.54 -37.50
CA ALA A 2 34.72 -31.87 -36.20
C ALA A 2 34.03 -30.53 -36.40
N LEU A 3 33.01 -30.24 -35.58
CA LEU A 3 32.27 -28.98 -35.60
C LEU A 3 33.07 -27.88 -34.89
N PRO A 4 32.98 -26.61 -35.32
CA PRO A 4 33.78 -25.52 -34.77
C PRO A 4 33.20 -25.05 -33.42
N GLY A 5 34.11 -24.84 -32.46
CA GLY A 5 33.80 -24.26 -31.15
C GLY A 5 33.54 -22.76 -31.24
N TYR A 6 32.43 -22.32 -30.66
CA TYR A 6 32.16 -20.90 -30.40
C TYR A 6 32.83 -20.51 -29.08
N ALA A 7 33.84 -19.65 -29.15
CA ALA A 7 34.38 -18.94 -28.00
C ALA A 7 33.43 -17.77 -27.64
N GLN A 8 32.88 -17.79 -26.43
CA GLN A 8 32.22 -16.62 -25.84
C GLN A 8 33.30 -15.68 -25.29
N SER A 9 33.40 -14.48 -25.86
CA SER A 9 34.18 -13.38 -25.32
C SER A 9 33.35 -12.67 -24.23
N ASP A 10 33.65 -12.97 -22.97
CA ASP A 10 33.19 -12.18 -21.83
C ASP A 10 34.11 -10.94 -21.70
N SER A 11 33.64 -9.81 -22.22
CA SER A 11 34.19 -8.49 -21.92
C SER A 11 33.05 -7.48 -21.81
N SER A 12 32.26 -7.58 -20.75
CA SER A 12 31.37 -6.50 -20.31
C SER A 12 32.19 -5.51 -19.47
N GLU A 13 32.80 -4.56 -20.17
CA GLU A 13 33.35 -3.36 -19.56
C GLU A 13 32.18 -2.62 -18.85
N PRO A 14 32.30 -2.26 -17.56
CA PRO A 14 31.23 -1.57 -16.85
C PRO A 14 30.97 -0.23 -17.52
N ALA A 15 29.73 -0.03 -17.98
CA ALA A 15 29.30 1.23 -18.58
C ALA A 15 29.65 2.39 -17.66
N ALA A 16 30.43 3.35 -18.17
CA ALA A 16 30.76 4.57 -17.47
C ALA A 16 29.46 5.25 -16.98
N PRO A 17 29.46 5.85 -15.77
CA PRO A 17 28.28 6.49 -15.21
C PRO A 17 27.80 7.56 -16.18
N VAL A 18 26.55 7.44 -16.62
CA VAL A 18 25.88 8.43 -17.44
C VAL A 18 25.82 9.72 -16.64
N THR A 19 26.68 10.68 -16.98
CA THR A 19 26.67 12.02 -16.40
C THR A 19 25.37 12.70 -16.84
N GLN A 20 24.38 12.71 -15.95
CA GLN A 20 23.12 13.40 -16.17
C GLN A 20 23.41 14.89 -16.41
N THR A 21 22.98 15.40 -17.56
CA THR A 21 22.97 16.83 -17.86
C THR A 21 22.11 17.54 -16.83
N SER A 22 22.66 18.59 -16.22
CA SER A 22 22.09 19.35 -15.11
C SER A 22 20.85 20.16 -15.52
N ASP A 23 19.72 19.50 -15.70
CA ASP A 23 18.41 20.15 -15.82
C ASP A 23 17.90 20.53 -14.42
N ASN A 24 18.06 21.79 -14.04
CA ASN A 24 17.29 22.53 -13.00
C ASN A 24 16.84 21.75 -11.73
N THR A 25 17.70 20.90 -11.15
CA THR A 25 17.43 20.20 -9.88
C THR A 25 17.42 21.12 -8.64
N ASN A 26 17.69 22.41 -8.81
CA ASN A 26 17.83 23.39 -7.73
C ASN A 26 16.51 23.81 -7.04
N ASP A 27 15.34 23.37 -7.50
CA ASP A 27 14.04 23.77 -6.90
C ASP A 27 13.27 22.61 -6.24
N ILE A 28 13.93 21.46 -6.02
CA ILE A 28 13.36 20.35 -5.24
C ILE A 28 13.66 20.57 -3.76
N VAL A 29 12.62 20.75 -2.95
CA VAL A 29 12.75 20.95 -1.51
C VAL A 29 12.84 19.59 -0.80
N PRO A 30 13.91 19.28 -0.05
CA PRO A 30 13.95 18.07 0.75
C PRO A 30 13.09 18.23 2.01
N VAL A 31 12.22 17.25 2.24
CA VAL A 31 11.39 17.13 3.44
C VAL A 31 11.81 15.85 4.15
N GLU A 32 12.02 15.89 5.46
CA GLU A 32 12.46 14.72 6.21
C GLU A 32 11.29 14.10 6.98
N PHE A 33 11.11 12.78 6.84
CA PHE A 33 10.14 11.98 7.58
C PHE A 33 10.87 10.94 8.43
N ASP A 34 10.76 11.05 9.74
CA ASP A 34 11.31 10.09 10.68
C ASP A 34 10.35 8.89 10.78
N LEU A 35 10.74 7.73 10.25
CA LEU A 35 9.89 6.55 10.18
C LEU A 35 9.73 5.87 11.55
N GLY A 36 10.77 5.92 12.39
CA GLY A 36 10.74 5.39 13.75
C GLY A 36 9.85 6.21 14.67
N ALA A 37 9.97 7.54 14.62
CA ALA A 37 9.14 8.46 15.38
C ALA A 37 7.78 8.75 14.71
N ARG A 38 7.57 8.29 13.48
CA ARG A 38 6.36 8.52 12.66
C ARG A 38 6.02 10.00 12.54
N SER A 39 7.02 10.85 12.29
CA SER A 39 6.85 12.30 12.32
C SER A 39 7.54 13.00 11.15
N LEU A 40 6.91 14.06 10.64
CA LEU A 40 7.48 14.91 9.61
C LEU A 40 8.24 16.07 10.26
N LYS A 41 9.54 16.21 9.96
CA LYS A 41 10.38 17.27 10.57
C LYS A 41 10.15 18.65 9.95
N HIS A 42 9.71 18.71 8.69
CA HIS A 42 9.46 19.94 7.95
C HIS A 42 8.02 20.06 7.48
N ILE A 43 7.57 21.27 7.14
CA ILE A 43 6.26 21.49 6.52
C ILE A 43 6.36 21.04 5.05
N LEU A 44 5.34 20.35 4.54
CA LEU A 44 5.30 20.01 3.12
C LEU A 44 5.21 21.30 2.30
N PRO A 45 6.11 21.51 1.32
CA PRO A 45 6.02 22.66 0.46
C PRO A 45 4.84 22.45 -0.50
N PHE A 46 3.98 23.45 -0.59
CA PHE A 46 2.83 23.34 -1.48
C PHE A 46 3.25 23.66 -2.92
N ASP A 47 3.76 24.86 -3.16
CA ASP A 47 4.01 25.37 -4.52
C ASP A 47 5.36 24.95 -5.16
N LYS A 48 6.10 24.02 -4.54
CA LYS A 48 7.38 23.50 -5.03
C LYS A 48 7.35 21.98 -5.14
N GLN A 49 8.15 21.45 -6.07
CA GLN A 49 8.44 20.02 -6.05
C GLN A 49 9.24 19.69 -4.80
N PHE A 50 9.08 18.49 -4.28
CA PHE A 50 9.77 18.08 -3.08
C PHE A 50 10.19 16.63 -3.13
N SER A 51 11.14 16.27 -2.29
CA SER A 51 11.51 14.89 -2.05
C SER A 51 11.30 14.58 -0.58
N ILE A 52 10.77 13.40 -0.26
CA ILE A 52 10.74 12.93 1.12
C ILE A 52 11.97 12.07 1.38
N LYS A 53 12.82 12.51 2.30
CA LYS A 53 13.90 11.73 2.89
C LYS A 53 13.33 11.02 4.13
N PHE A 54 13.14 9.73 4.04
CA PHE A 54 12.84 8.86 5.18
C PHE A 54 14.11 8.64 5.99
N THR A 55 14.03 8.78 7.31
CA THR A 55 15.12 8.54 8.26
C THR A 55 14.67 7.57 9.36
N ASN A 56 15.62 6.98 10.08
CA ASN A 56 15.37 6.00 11.14
C ASN A 56 14.50 4.82 10.68
N ILE A 57 14.76 4.29 9.49
CA ILE A 57 14.02 3.16 8.91
C ILE A 57 14.28 1.89 9.75
N PRO A 58 13.25 1.24 10.34
CA PRO A 58 13.43 0.00 11.07
C PRO A 58 13.98 -1.13 10.18
N ALA A 59 14.83 -1.99 10.75
CA ALA A 59 15.54 -3.05 10.02
C ALA A 59 14.64 -4.08 9.31
N GLY A 60 13.37 -4.20 9.68
CA GLY A 60 12.38 -5.09 9.06
C GLY A 60 11.63 -4.49 7.86
N VAL A 61 11.72 -3.17 7.64
CA VAL A 61 11.02 -2.49 6.55
C VAL A 61 11.65 -2.88 5.21
N GLN A 62 10.81 -3.27 4.25
CA GLN A 62 11.25 -3.67 2.89
C GLN A 62 10.73 -2.72 1.80
N ALA A 63 9.64 -2.00 2.10
CA ALA A 63 9.10 -1.01 1.20
C ALA A 63 8.47 0.14 1.97
N ILE A 64 8.64 1.35 1.46
CA ILE A 64 7.96 2.55 1.97
C ILE A 64 7.11 3.09 0.83
N ILE A 65 5.82 3.30 1.09
CA ILE A 65 4.89 3.94 0.18
C ILE A 65 4.50 5.26 0.78
N ALA A 66 4.72 6.35 0.06
CA ALA A 66 4.24 7.66 0.49
C ALA A 66 3.25 8.22 -0.52
N ARG A 67 2.10 8.65 -0.02
CA ARG A 67 0.96 9.15 -0.81
C ARG A 67 0.51 10.49 -0.26
N VAL A 68 0.16 11.40 -1.16
CA VAL A 68 -0.39 12.70 -0.80
C VAL A 68 -1.81 12.80 -1.33
N TYR A 69 -2.77 12.90 -0.43
CA TYR A 69 -4.19 12.99 -0.74
C TYR A 69 -4.72 14.40 -0.54
N VAL A 70 -5.76 14.78 -1.29
CA VAL A 70 -6.54 15.99 -1.04
C VAL A 70 -7.83 15.61 -0.29
N ILE A 71 -7.97 16.03 0.96
CA ILE A 71 -9.22 15.88 1.73
C ILE A 71 -10.31 16.69 1.01
N ASN A 72 -11.51 16.13 0.86
CA ASN A 72 -12.66 16.70 0.12
C ASN A 72 -12.61 16.62 -1.42
N ASP A 73 -11.61 15.99 -2.01
CA ASP A 73 -11.78 15.51 -3.39
C ASP A 73 -12.69 14.27 -3.36
N ALA A 74 -13.80 14.28 -4.10
CA ALA A 74 -14.70 13.14 -4.25
C ALA A 74 -13.99 11.87 -4.77
N SER A 75 -12.74 11.99 -5.23
CA SER A 75 -11.84 10.88 -5.54
C SER A 75 -11.30 10.16 -4.28
N TYR A 76 -11.10 10.84 -3.16
CA TYR A 76 -10.64 10.26 -1.89
C TYR A 76 -11.68 9.31 -1.30
N GLU A 77 -12.92 9.78 -1.12
CA GLU A 77 -14.00 8.93 -0.59
C GLU A 77 -14.32 7.74 -1.50
N ARG A 78 -14.31 7.94 -2.83
CA ARG A 78 -14.56 6.85 -3.80
C ARG A 78 -13.44 5.83 -3.86
N LYS A 79 -12.17 6.22 -3.63
CA LYS A 79 -11.03 5.29 -3.67
C LYS A 79 -10.83 4.53 -2.36
N HIS A 80 -11.02 5.17 -1.20
CA HIS A 80 -10.77 4.53 0.09
C HIS A 80 -11.93 3.66 0.60
N TYR A 81 -13.19 4.03 0.34
CA TYR A 81 -14.34 3.30 0.92
C TYR A 81 -14.94 2.23 0.01
N ARG A 82 -14.91 2.39 -1.33
CA ARG A 82 -15.57 1.44 -2.24
C ARG A 82 -14.71 0.27 -2.68
N ASN A 83 -13.40 0.45 -2.63
CA ASN A 83 -12.47 -0.61 -2.92
C ASN A 83 -11.60 -0.73 -1.68
N GLY A 84 -11.88 -1.70 -0.80
CA GLY A 84 -10.89 -2.09 0.22
C GLY A 84 -9.51 -2.23 -0.43
N PRO A 85 -8.41 -2.08 0.34
CA PRO A 85 -7.05 -1.89 -0.19
C PRO A 85 -6.82 -2.78 -1.42
N LYS A 86 -6.93 -2.19 -2.61
CA LYS A 86 -6.78 -2.97 -3.85
C LYS A 86 -5.37 -3.53 -3.80
N GLU A 87 -5.25 -4.85 -3.99
CA GLU A 87 -3.96 -5.44 -4.31
C GLU A 87 -3.30 -4.53 -5.35
N ILE A 88 -2.09 -4.08 -5.02
CA ILE A 88 -1.29 -3.30 -5.93
C ILE A 88 -1.01 -4.23 -7.12
N ASP A 89 -1.79 -4.12 -8.20
CA ASP A 89 -1.52 -4.85 -9.44
C ASP A 89 -0.15 -4.37 -9.97
N PHE A 90 0.84 -5.26 -9.82
CA PHE A 90 2.26 -5.02 -10.05
C PHE A 90 2.61 -4.86 -11.55
N LYS A 91 1.63 -4.93 -12.47
CA LYS A 91 1.87 -4.85 -13.92
C LYS A 91 2.31 -3.49 -14.46
N TYR A 92 2.24 -2.40 -13.68
CA TYR A 92 2.63 -1.05 -14.12
C TYR A 92 3.87 -0.52 -13.38
N VAL A 93 4.86 -1.39 -13.20
CA VAL A 93 6.15 -1.10 -12.56
C VAL A 93 7.20 -0.91 -13.66
N MET A 94 7.74 0.30 -13.81
CA MET A 94 9.01 0.48 -14.52
C MET A 94 10.15 0.15 -13.55
N SER A 95 10.93 -0.88 -13.88
CA SER A 95 12.19 -1.16 -13.21
C SER A 95 13.25 -0.18 -13.73
N LEU A 96 13.84 0.62 -12.84
CA LEU A 96 15.07 1.32 -13.16
C LEU A 96 16.28 0.39 -12.94
N PRO A 97 17.45 0.67 -13.55
CA PRO A 97 18.65 -0.18 -13.47
C PRO A 97 19.25 -0.35 -12.07
N ASP A 98 18.68 0.26 -11.03
CA ASP A 98 19.21 0.33 -9.66
C ASP A 98 18.21 -0.14 -8.58
N ASN A 99 17.28 -1.04 -8.92
CA ASN A 99 16.24 -1.59 -8.04
C ASN A 99 15.22 -0.59 -7.48
N ARG A 100 15.17 0.65 -7.97
CA ARG A 100 14.12 1.62 -7.61
C ARG A 100 12.87 1.46 -8.50
N VAL A 101 11.68 1.63 -7.91
CA VAL A 101 10.37 1.57 -8.59
C VAL A 101 9.60 2.85 -8.32
N LEU A 102 9.19 3.60 -9.35
CA LEU A 102 8.37 4.81 -9.21
C LEU A 102 6.98 4.61 -9.86
N LYS A 103 5.91 5.04 -9.18
CA LYS A 103 4.58 5.29 -9.75
C LYS A 103 4.12 6.68 -9.28
N SER A 104 2.95 7.16 -9.73
CA SER A 104 2.34 8.44 -9.30
C SER A 104 2.01 8.53 -7.79
N ASP A 105 2.30 7.45 -7.06
CA ASP A 105 2.44 7.33 -5.62
C ASP A 105 3.89 6.87 -5.40
N SER A 106 4.68 7.66 -4.66
CA SER A 106 6.13 7.52 -4.62
C SER A 106 6.53 6.31 -3.76
N LEU A 107 6.61 5.14 -4.38
CA LEU A 107 7.10 3.91 -3.79
C LEU A 107 8.64 3.94 -3.71
N VAL A 108 9.21 3.52 -2.59
CA VAL A 108 10.65 3.21 -2.48
C VAL A 108 10.80 1.76 -2.10
N ARG A 109 11.60 1.03 -2.87
CA ARG A 109 11.96 -0.36 -2.59
C ARG A 109 13.46 -0.46 -2.39
N ASN A 110 13.85 -1.16 -1.33
CA ASN A 110 15.18 -1.72 -1.21
C ASN A 110 15.05 -3.05 -0.46
N ALA A 111 15.59 -4.13 -1.00
CA ALA A 111 15.58 -5.43 -0.33
C ALA A 111 16.54 -5.36 0.86
N GLY A 112 15.99 -5.00 2.03
CA GLY A 112 16.75 -4.66 3.22
C GLY A 112 17.41 -3.30 3.05
N PHE A 113 16.67 -2.21 3.34
CA PHE A 113 17.26 -0.86 3.45
C PHE A 113 18.54 -0.97 4.27
N SER A 114 19.69 -1.04 3.59
CA SER A 114 20.98 -1.32 4.22
C SER A 114 21.50 -0.11 4.99
N GLY A 115 20.80 1.03 4.84
CA GLY A 115 20.95 2.22 5.64
C GLY A 115 19.64 2.59 6.33
N THR A 116 19.74 3.44 7.34
CA THR A 116 18.61 4.00 8.09
C THR A 116 17.85 5.07 7.31
N GLU A 117 18.16 5.27 6.03
CA GLU A 117 17.63 6.36 5.22
C GLU A 117 17.22 5.92 3.81
N ALA A 118 16.21 6.59 3.26
CA ALA A 118 15.75 6.42 1.89
C ALA A 118 15.14 7.73 1.38
N SER A 119 15.16 7.98 0.08
CA SER A 119 14.55 9.20 -0.47
C SER A 119 13.64 8.88 -1.64
N THR A 120 12.55 9.64 -1.76
CA THR A 120 11.63 9.55 -2.89
C THR A 120 11.24 10.92 -3.39
N LEU A 121 11.12 11.06 -4.71
CA LEU A 121 10.75 12.32 -5.35
C LEU A 121 9.23 12.41 -5.49
N PHE A 122 8.69 13.59 -5.21
CA PHE A 122 7.34 14.02 -5.55
C PHE A 122 7.46 15.09 -6.62
N PRO A 123 7.40 14.71 -7.92
CA PRO A 123 7.65 15.62 -9.04
C PRO A 123 6.50 16.60 -9.30
N PHE A 124 5.49 16.65 -8.43
CA PHE A 124 4.35 17.53 -8.54
C PHE A 124 4.39 18.62 -7.47
N LYS A 125 3.81 19.77 -7.82
CA LYS A 125 3.54 20.87 -6.90
C LYS A 125 2.16 20.64 -6.31
N LEU A 126 2.03 20.71 -4.99
CA LEU A 126 0.72 20.74 -4.35
C LEU A 126 0.09 22.12 -4.57
N LYS A 127 -1.22 22.19 -4.70
CA LYS A 127 -1.89 23.50 -4.60
C LYS A 127 -1.83 23.93 -3.13
N PRO A 128 -1.74 25.22 -2.79
CA PRO A 128 -1.88 25.67 -1.41
C PRO A 128 -3.30 25.41 -0.92
N ASN A 129 -3.45 24.33 -0.16
CA ASN A 129 -4.71 23.86 0.41
C ASN A 129 -4.43 23.25 1.79
N HIS A 130 -5.34 23.41 2.74
CA HIS A 130 -5.24 22.86 4.10
C HIS A 130 -5.59 21.37 4.15
N ASN A 131 -6.17 20.87 3.07
CA ASN A 131 -6.71 19.54 2.96
C ASN A 131 -5.70 18.58 2.34
N TYR A 132 -4.46 18.50 2.83
CA TYR A 132 -3.57 17.42 2.41
C TYR A 132 -3.34 16.42 3.53
N ILE A 133 -3.41 15.14 3.18
CA ILE A 133 -2.92 14.04 4.03
C ILE A 133 -1.69 13.47 3.35
N LEU A 134 -0.56 13.50 4.05
CA LEU A 134 0.55 12.62 3.73
C LEU A 134 0.33 11.31 4.49
N GLU A 135 0.08 10.26 3.74
CA GLU A 135 0.07 8.89 4.23
C GLU A 135 1.43 8.27 3.91
N VAL A 136 2.10 7.76 4.94
CA VAL A 136 3.32 6.96 4.80
C VAL A 136 3.03 5.57 5.32
N GLU A 137 3.10 4.57 4.44
CA GLU A 137 3.01 3.16 4.76
C GLU A 137 4.41 2.54 4.68
N ALA A 138 4.93 2.06 5.80
CA ALA A 138 6.08 1.18 5.79
C ALA A 138 5.63 -0.27 5.89
N ASN A 139 6.03 -1.08 4.92
CA ASN A 139 5.77 -2.50 4.85
C ASN A 139 6.96 -3.24 5.45
N GLU A 140 6.75 -3.82 6.62
CA GLU A 140 7.70 -4.69 7.29
C GLU A 140 7.39 -6.15 6.94
N SER A 141 8.39 -6.89 6.48
CA SER A 141 8.26 -8.32 6.21
C SER A 141 9.06 -9.12 7.22
N ALA A 142 8.36 -9.82 8.11
CA ALA A 142 8.97 -10.67 9.13
C ALA A 142 8.70 -12.15 8.84
N PRO A 143 9.64 -13.06 9.15
CA PRO A 143 9.32 -14.48 9.25
C PRO A 143 8.14 -14.70 10.20
N LEU A 144 7.30 -15.69 9.90
CA LEU A 144 6.24 -16.09 10.82
C LEU A 144 6.82 -16.61 12.14
N THR A 145 6.17 -16.29 13.26
CA THR A 145 6.46 -16.92 14.55
C THR A 145 6.07 -18.40 14.52
N ALA A 146 6.63 -19.23 15.41
CA ALA A 146 6.30 -20.67 15.46
C ALA A 146 4.79 -20.94 15.57
N SER A 147 4.07 -20.17 16.41
CA SER A 147 2.62 -20.29 16.54
C SER A 147 1.87 -19.89 15.25
N GLN A 148 2.34 -18.86 14.54
CA GLN A 148 1.76 -18.48 13.24
C GLN A 148 2.03 -19.54 12.16
N GLN A 149 3.21 -20.15 12.17
CA GLN A 149 3.57 -21.24 11.26
C GLN A 149 2.66 -22.46 11.48
N GLU A 150 2.46 -22.86 12.74
CA GLU A 150 1.59 -23.98 13.11
C GLU A 150 0.13 -23.71 12.71
N ALA A 151 -0.40 -22.52 13.02
CA ALA A 151 -1.76 -22.13 12.66
C ALA A 151 -1.97 -22.07 11.13
N LEU A 152 -0.99 -21.54 10.40
CA LEU A 152 -1.03 -21.52 8.93
C LEU A 152 -0.97 -22.93 8.36
N ALA A 153 -0.10 -23.80 8.88
CA ALA A 153 0.00 -25.19 8.44
C ALA A 153 -1.33 -25.93 8.61
N ALA A 154 -1.97 -25.81 9.78
CA ALA A 154 -3.28 -26.41 10.04
C ALA A 154 -4.34 -25.88 9.05
N THR A 155 -4.38 -24.57 8.82
CA THR A 155 -5.32 -23.95 7.88
C THR A 155 -5.09 -24.43 6.44
N LEU A 156 -3.83 -24.57 6.02
CA LEU A 156 -3.48 -25.04 4.67
C LEU A 156 -3.85 -26.51 4.45
N LYS A 157 -3.72 -27.37 5.46
CA LYS A 157 -4.14 -28.78 5.40
C LYS A 157 -5.65 -28.92 5.14
N GLU A 158 -6.45 -27.96 5.62
CA GLU A 158 -7.90 -27.95 5.45
C GLU A 158 -8.38 -27.15 4.24
N ASP A 159 -7.50 -26.44 3.52
CA ASP A 159 -7.93 -25.61 2.39
C ASP A 159 -8.37 -26.45 1.19
N ALA A 160 -9.62 -26.21 0.77
CA ALA A 160 -10.25 -26.95 -0.31
C ALA A 160 -9.56 -26.79 -1.66
N SER A 161 -8.90 -25.65 -1.93
CA SER A 161 -8.21 -25.42 -3.21
C SER A 161 -6.92 -26.24 -3.26
N LEU A 162 -6.16 -26.25 -2.17
CA LEU A 162 -4.93 -27.04 -2.05
C LEU A 162 -5.23 -28.54 -2.09
N THR A 163 -6.24 -28.97 -1.33
CA THR A 163 -6.76 -30.35 -1.34
C THR A 163 -7.15 -30.80 -2.74
N ARG A 164 -7.98 -30.01 -3.45
CA ARG A 164 -8.43 -30.33 -4.80
C ARG A 164 -7.28 -30.43 -5.78
N PHE A 165 -6.25 -29.62 -5.58
CA PHE A 165 -5.07 -29.64 -6.41
C PHE A 165 -4.27 -30.94 -6.25
N ILE A 166 -4.06 -31.39 -5.00
CA ILE A 166 -3.39 -32.67 -4.70
C ILE A 166 -4.22 -33.84 -5.25
N ASP A 167 -5.55 -33.82 -5.07
CA ASP A 167 -6.45 -34.80 -5.66
C ASP A 167 -6.35 -34.83 -7.20
N THR A 168 -6.14 -33.67 -7.83
CA THR A 168 -5.94 -33.56 -9.28
C THR A 168 -4.64 -34.23 -9.70
N ILE A 169 -3.53 -34.07 -8.96
CA ILE A 169 -2.28 -34.77 -9.24
C ILE A 169 -2.49 -36.28 -9.18
N ALA A 170 -3.11 -36.77 -8.11
CA ALA A 170 -3.40 -38.19 -7.92
C ALA A 170 -4.28 -38.75 -9.05
N TYR A 171 -5.36 -38.04 -9.39
CA TYR A 171 -6.23 -38.37 -10.52
C TYR A 171 -5.47 -38.44 -11.84
N GLN A 172 -4.64 -37.43 -12.13
CA GLN A 172 -3.90 -37.38 -13.38
C GLN A 172 -2.85 -38.49 -13.46
N ARG A 173 -2.23 -38.84 -12.33
CA ARG A 173 -1.30 -39.97 -12.26
C ARG A 173 -2.02 -41.30 -12.45
N PHE A 174 -3.26 -41.44 -11.98
CA PHE A 174 -4.10 -42.59 -12.27
C PHE A 174 -4.47 -42.68 -13.76
N VAL A 175 -4.92 -41.58 -14.38
CA VAL A 175 -5.34 -41.59 -15.79
C VAL A 175 -4.16 -41.70 -16.76
N ASN A 176 -3.01 -41.13 -16.40
CA ASN A 176 -1.80 -41.11 -17.22
C ASN A 176 -0.57 -41.55 -16.40
N PRO A 177 -0.39 -42.86 -16.20
CA PRO A 177 0.63 -43.40 -15.30
C PRO A 177 2.09 -43.20 -15.77
N THR A 178 2.31 -42.75 -17.01
CA THR A 178 3.65 -42.51 -17.58
C THR A 178 3.94 -41.04 -17.89
N GLY A 179 2.94 -40.17 -17.84
CA GLY A 179 3.07 -38.78 -18.30
C GLY A 179 3.54 -37.79 -17.23
N TYR A 180 4.64 -37.09 -17.50
CA TYR A 180 5.08 -35.87 -16.78
C TYR A 180 4.74 -34.57 -17.51
N LYS A 181 4.09 -34.65 -18.67
CA LYS A 181 3.87 -33.50 -19.57
C LYS A 181 3.03 -32.37 -18.96
N MET A 182 2.45 -32.57 -17.78
CA MET A 182 1.59 -31.60 -17.13
C MET A 182 2.27 -30.82 -15.99
N LEU A 183 3.50 -31.17 -15.60
CA LEU A 183 4.15 -30.57 -14.44
C LEU A 183 4.25 -29.03 -14.51
N PRO A 184 4.54 -28.38 -15.66
CA PRO A 184 4.57 -26.92 -15.72
C PRO A 184 3.21 -26.26 -15.42
N ALA A 185 2.13 -26.76 -16.05
CA ALA A 185 0.78 -26.25 -15.85
C ALA A 185 0.27 -26.50 -14.42
N VAL A 186 0.65 -27.65 -13.84
CA VAL A 186 0.43 -27.99 -12.44
C VAL A 186 1.17 -26.98 -11.55
N THR A 187 2.45 -26.70 -11.79
CA THR A 187 3.25 -25.79 -10.94
C THR A 187 2.69 -24.37 -10.88
N GLU A 188 2.23 -23.81 -12.01
CA GLU A 188 1.61 -22.49 -12.04
C GLU A 188 0.27 -22.47 -11.27
N GLY A 189 -0.60 -23.47 -11.53
CA GLY A 189 -1.88 -23.61 -10.83
C GLY A 189 -1.70 -23.82 -9.31
N PHE A 190 -0.69 -24.58 -8.91
CA PHE A 190 -0.33 -24.80 -7.51
C PHE A 190 0.09 -23.51 -6.83
N SER A 191 1.02 -22.78 -7.45
CA SER A 191 1.55 -21.53 -6.90
C SER A 191 0.43 -20.51 -6.65
N SER A 192 -0.52 -20.43 -7.58
CA SER A 192 -1.71 -19.58 -7.45
C SER A 192 -2.66 -20.05 -6.33
N ALA A 193 -2.91 -21.36 -6.24
CA ALA A 193 -3.74 -21.95 -5.17
C ALA A 193 -3.13 -21.72 -3.78
N VAL A 194 -1.82 -21.93 -3.63
CA VAL A 194 -1.08 -21.68 -2.38
C VAL A 194 -1.14 -20.20 -2.01
N ALA A 195 -0.87 -19.30 -2.95
CA ALA A 195 -0.94 -17.86 -2.68
C ALA A 195 -2.34 -17.44 -2.21
N THR A 196 -3.39 -17.97 -2.85
CA THR A 196 -4.79 -17.73 -2.46
C THR A 196 -5.09 -18.27 -1.07
N ALA A 197 -4.68 -19.50 -0.77
CA ALA A 197 -4.91 -20.13 0.53
C ALA A 197 -4.18 -19.41 1.66
N VAL A 198 -2.92 -19.00 1.45
CA VAL A 198 -2.13 -18.20 2.40
C VAL A 198 -2.80 -16.86 2.69
N LYS A 199 -3.26 -16.16 1.64
CA LYS A 199 -3.98 -14.88 1.80
C LYS A 199 -5.34 -15.01 2.49
N LYS A 200 -6.04 -16.12 2.24
CA LYS A 200 -7.30 -16.44 2.90
C LYS A 200 -7.10 -16.74 4.40
N ALA A 201 -5.99 -17.39 4.75
CA ALA A 201 -5.64 -17.66 6.15
C ALA A 201 -5.36 -16.36 6.93
N ASP A 202 -4.57 -15.45 6.35
CA ASP A 202 -4.37 -14.11 6.89
C ASP A 202 -4.03 -13.13 5.74
N PRO A 203 -4.82 -12.05 5.55
CA PRO A 203 -4.56 -11.06 4.50
C PRO A 203 -3.19 -10.38 4.59
N SER A 204 -2.58 -10.33 5.79
CA SER A 204 -1.24 -9.80 6.03
C SER A 204 -0.14 -10.74 5.55
N TYR A 205 -0.42 -12.02 5.32
CA TYR A 205 0.61 -12.95 4.88
C TYR A 205 0.96 -12.75 3.41
N ILE A 206 2.25 -12.90 3.10
CA ILE A 206 2.79 -12.82 1.75
C ILE A 206 3.59 -14.09 1.50
N LEU A 207 3.24 -14.80 0.43
CA LEU A 207 4.05 -15.88 -0.09
C LEU A 207 5.22 -15.28 -0.88
N VAL A 208 6.44 -15.50 -0.40
CA VAL A 208 7.63 -15.14 -1.17
C VAL A 208 7.64 -15.99 -2.44
N LYS A 209 7.83 -15.35 -3.60
CA LYS A 209 7.82 -16.04 -4.89
C LYS A 209 8.81 -17.21 -4.83
N LYS A 210 8.28 -18.42 -4.95
CA LYS A 210 9.02 -19.67 -4.95
C LYS A 210 8.58 -20.52 -6.13
N ASP A 211 9.55 -21.13 -6.78
CA ASP A 211 9.30 -22.19 -7.75
C ASP A 211 9.13 -23.50 -6.98
N TYR A 212 7.96 -24.13 -7.14
CA TYR A 212 7.59 -25.38 -6.48
C TYR A 212 7.82 -26.61 -7.36
N GLU A 213 8.46 -26.47 -8.53
CA GLU A 213 8.60 -27.58 -9.49
C GLU A 213 9.26 -28.82 -8.85
N THR A 214 10.32 -28.63 -8.05
CA THR A 214 11.06 -29.74 -7.43
C THR A 214 10.22 -30.45 -6.36
N GLU A 215 9.56 -29.68 -5.51
CA GLU A 215 8.68 -30.18 -4.45
C GLU A 215 7.48 -30.92 -5.05
N LEU A 216 6.90 -30.39 -6.12
CA LEU A 216 5.81 -31.03 -6.83
C LEU A 216 6.26 -32.31 -7.56
N LYS A 217 7.50 -32.41 -8.04
CA LYS A 217 8.05 -33.68 -8.54
C LYS A 217 8.03 -34.75 -7.46
N ASN A 218 8.44 -34.43 -6.24
CA ASN A 218 8.43 -35.39 -5.13
C ASN A 218 7.01 -35.89 -4.81
N ILE A 219 6.02 -35.00 -4.84
CA ILE A 219 4.60 -35.37 -4.65
C ILE A 219 4.10 -36.23 -5.83
N VAL A 220 4.45 -35.89 -7.06
CA VAL A 220 4.10 -36.70 -8.23
C VAL A 220 4.73 -38.09 -8.15
N GLU A 221 5.97 -38.21 -7.68
CA GLU A 221 6.65 -39.48 -7.45
C GLU A 221 6.00 -40.30 -6.34
N LEU A 222 5.51 -39.65 -5.28
CA LEU A 222 4.74 -40.33 -4.24
C LEU A 222 3.48 -40.99 -4.81
N PHE A 223 2.80 -40.31 -5.75
CA PHE A 223 1.66 -40.87 -6.45
C PHE A 223 2.03 -41.87 -7.56
N ARG A 224 3.30 -42.23 -7.73
CA ARG A 224 3.72 -43.32 -8.63
C ARG A 224 3.01 -44.62 -8.31
N GLY A 225 2.75 -44.92 -7.03
CA GLY A 225 1.96 -46.09 -6.63
C GLY A 225 0.56 -46.10 -7.23
N ILE A 226 -0.12 -44.95 -7.32
CA ILE A 226 -1.42 -44.84 -8.01
C ILE A 226 -1.28 -45.12 -9.51
N GLY A 227 -0.19 -44.66 -10.12
CA GLY A 227 0.11 -44.92 -11.53
C GLY A 227 0.35 -46.42 -11.79
N ASN A 228 1.08 -47.09 -10.90
CA ASN A 228 1.26 -48.54 -10.96
C ASN A 228 -0.07 -49.28 -10.79
N ALA A 229 -0.86 -48.92 -9.78
CA ALA A 229 -2.21 -49.44 -9.55
C ALA A 229 -3.11 -49.30 -10.79
N SER A 230 -3.03 -48.18 -11.50
CA SER A 230 -3.75 -47.98 -12.77
C SER A 230 -3.30 -48.95 -13.87
N ARG A 231 -1.97 -49.17 -14.00
CA ARG A 231 -1.42 -50.15 -14.94
C ARG A 231 -1.86 -51.56 -14.58
N ASN A 232 -1.77 -51.95 -13.31
CA ASN A 232 -2.21 -53.26 -12.84
C ASN A 232 -3.70 -53.48 -13.13
N LEU A 233 -4.53 -52.46 -12.95
CA LEU A 233 -5.96 -52.52 -13.31
C LEU A 233 -6.20 -52.63 -14.83
N ALA A 234 -5.34 -52.04 -15.67
CA ALA A 234 -5.40 -52.21 -17.12
C ALA A 234 -4.91 -53.59 -17.57
N ASP A 235 -3.91 -54.14 -16.90
CA ASP A 235 -3.37 -55.48 -17.17
C ASP A 235 -4.39 -56.55 -16.77
N LEU A 236 -5.01 -56.37 -15.61
CA LEU A 236 -6.16 -57.13 -15.12
C LEU A 236 -7.29 -57.18 -16.15
N GLU A 237 -7.69 -56.02 -16.68
CA GLU A 237 -8.70 -55.92 -17.75
C GLU A 237 -8.26 -56.68 -19.00
N ARG A 238 -7.03 -56.48 -19.48
CA ARG A 238 -6.52 -57.18 -20.68
C ARG A 238 -6.54 -58.69 -20.52
N ARG A 239 -6.15 -59.21 -19.35
CA ARG A 239 -6.18 -60.65 -19.03
C ARG A 239 -7.62 -61.19 -19.00
N LEU A 240 -8.56 -60.46 -18.38
CA LEU A 240 -9.96 -60.87 -18.29
C LEU A 240 -10.68 -60.88 -19.66
N LEU A 241 -10.36 -59.94 -20.54
CA LEU A 241 -11.04 -59.82 -21.84
C LEU A 241 -10.43 -60.69 -22.94
N GLY A 242 -9.26 -61.31 -22.73
CA GLY A 242 -8.60 -62.15 -23.73
C GLY A 242 -8.02 -61.37 -24.93
N GLY A 243 -7.67 -60.10 -24.74
CA GLY A 243 -7.10 -59.24 -25.79
C GLY A 243 -8.11 -58.52 -26.69
N ASN A 244 -7.63 -57.73 -27.66
CA ASN A 244 -8.41 -56.70 -28.35
C ASN A 244 -9.48 -57.19 -29.34
N ASN A 245 -9.54 -58.50 -29.67
CA ASN A 245 -10.36 -59.01 -30.78
C ASN A 245 -11.35 -60.13 -30.38
N ALA A 246 -11.53 -60.41 -29.09
CA ALA A 246 -12.43 -61.47 -28.64
C ALA A 246 -13.87 -60.96 -28.44
N THR A 247 -14.85 -61.70 -28.96
CA THR A 247 -16.26 -61.47 -28.60
C THR A 247 -16.45 -61.79 -27.12
N LEU A 248 -16.74 -60.77 -26.30
CA LEU A 248 -16.87 -60.94 -24.86
C LEU A 248 -18.09 -61.81 -24.50
N SER A 249 -17.84 -62.86 -23.72
CA SER A 249 -18.89 -63.63 -23.05
C SER A 249 -19.71 -62.75 -22.10
N ALA A 250 -20.93 -63.16 -21.75
CA ALA A 250 -21.78 -62.41 -20.80
C ALA A 250 -21.05 -62.13 -19.48
N ARG A 251 -20.26 -63.08 -18.99
CA ARG A 251 -19.43 -62.93 -17.79
C ARG A 251 -18.31 -61.90 -17.98
N GLN A 252 -17.57 -61.95 -19.09
CA GLN A 252 -16.53 -60.97 -19.38
C GLN A 252 -17.10 -59.55 -19.50
N ARG A 253 -18.30 -59.39 -20.06
CA ARG A 253 -19.01 -58.10 -20.05
C ARG A 253 -19.33 -57.63 -18.64
N GLN A 254 -19.79 -58.53 -17.76
CA GLN A 254 -20.04 -58.19 -16.36
C GLN A 254 -18.74 -57.80 -15.64
N GLN A 255 -17.63 -58.51 -15.88
CA GLN A 255 -16.32 -58.15 -15.33
C GLN A 255 -15.83 -56.80 -15.85
N GLN A 256 -16.02 -56.53 -17.14
CA GLN A 256 -15.73 -55.21 -17.73
C GLN A 256 -16.51 -54.09 -17.04
N VAL A 257 -17.79 -54.31 -16.75
CA VAL A 257 -18.63 -53.36 -16.01
C VAL A 257 -18.09 -53.16 -14.59
N ASN A 258 -17.70 -54.23 -13.90
CA ASN A 258 -17.11 -54.17 -12.56
C ASN A 258 -15.78 -53.39 -12.55
N ILE A 259 -14.87 -53.68 -13.49
CA ILE A 259 -13.59 -52.95 -13.63
C ILE A 259 -13.82 -51.47 -13.94
N ASN A 260 -14.76 -51.18 -14.85
CA ASN A 260 -15.12 -49.80 -15.16
C ASN A 260 -15.72 -49.07 -13.95
N ALA A 261 -16.47 -49.77 -13.10
CA ALA A 261 -16.96 -49.23 -11.83
C ALA A 261 -15.80 -48.93 -10.87
N VAL A 262 -14.82 -49.83 -10.73
CA VAL A 262 -13.59 -49.60 -9.96
C VAL A 262 -12.84 -48.38 -10.49
N ARG A 263 -12.58 -48.29 -11.80
CA ARG A 263 -11.91 -47.13 -12.42
C ARG A 263 -12.64 -45.83 -12.14
N ARG A 264 -13.97 -45.83 -12.26
CA ARG A 264 -14.79 -44.65 -11.98
C ARG A 264 -14.71 -44.27 -10.50
N ASN A 265 -14.74 -45.24 -9.60
CA ASN A 265 -14.61 -45.02 -8.17
C ASN A 265 -13.25 -44.42 -7.84
N VAL A 266 -12.16 -45.03 -8.31
CA VAL A 266 -10.79 -44.54 -8.10
C VAL A 266 -10.59 -43.11 -8.62
N ARG A 267 -11.17 -42.78 -9.79
CA ARG A 267 -11.15 -41.40 -10.34
C ARG A 267 -11.89 -40.37 -9.50
N ASN A 268 -12.83 -40.81 -8.66
CA ASN A 268 -13.66 -39.95 -7.83
C ASN A 268 -13.23 -39.96 -6.36
N ILE A 269 -12.16 -40.68 -6.01
CA ILE A 269 -11.62 -40.68 -4.65
C ILE A 269 -11.06 -39.28 -4.34
N LYS A 270 -11.41 -38.77 -3.16
CA LYS A 270 -10.71 -37.65 -2.53
C LYS A 270 -9.44 -38.19 -1.90
N TRP A 271 -8.36 -38.25 -2.67
CA TRP A 271 -7.12 -38.91 -2.31
C TRP A 271 -6.50 -38.37 -1.03
N ILE A 272 -6.63 -37.06 -0.78
CA ILE A 272 -6.17 -36.45 0.47
C ILE A 272 -6.87 -37.06 1.69
N ALA A 273 -8.16 -37.34 1.57
CA ALA A 273 -9.03 -37.74 2.68
C ALA A 273 -9.11 -39.26 2.82
N LEU A 274 -8.55 -40.01 1.87
CA LEU A 274 -8.56 -41.46 1.89
C LEU A 274 -7.72 -41.97 3.06
N GLN A 275 -8.35 -42.72 3.95
CA GLN A 275 -7.71 -43.40 5.05
C GLN A 275 -7.79 -44.91 4.88
N LYS A 276 -6.77 -45.61 5.38
CA LYS A 276 -6.78 -47.07 5.39
C LYS A 276 -7.96 -47.55 6.23
N ASN A 277 -8.73 -48.49 5.68
CA ASN A 277 -9.95 -49.05 6.29
C ASN A 277 -11.14 -48.09 6.41
N ASP A 278 -11.12 -46.91 5.78
CA ASP A 278 -12.34 -46.11 5.69
C ASP A 278 -13.39 -46.77 4.76
N ASP A 279 -14.60 -46.21 4.71
CA ASP A 279 -15.69 -46.72 3.87
C ASP A 279 -15.34 -46.78 2.39
N THR A 280 -14.58 -45.80 1.90
CA THR A 280 -14.20 -45.68 0.49
C THR A 280 -13.16 -46.74 0.12
N TYR A 281 -12.14 -46.87 0.96
CA TYR A 281 -11.10 -47.89 0.89
C TYR A 281 -11.71 -49.29 0.95
N THR A 282 -12.55 -49.56 1.95
CA THR A 282 -13.18 -50.87 2.14
C THR A 282 -14.08 -51.25 0.96
N LYS A 283 -14.83 -50.28 0.41
CA LYS A 283 -15.63 -50.50 -0.82
C LYS A 283 -14.75 -50.82 -2.02
N LEU A 284 -13.65 -50.08 -2.21
CA LEU A 284 -12.72 -50.31 -3.31
C LEU A 284 -12.07 -51.69 -3.22
N VAL A 285 -11.51 -52.03 -2.07
CA VAL A 285 -10.90 -53.33 -1.79
C VAL A 285 -11.91 -54.46 -1.95
N GLY A 286 -13.14 -54.28 -1.45
CA GLY A 286 -14.22 -55.25 -1.61
C GLY A 286 -14.62 -55.49 -3.07
N GLN A 287 -14.65 -54.43 -3.90
CA GLN A 287 -14.92 -54.55 -5.34
C GLN A 287 -13.81 -55.32 -6.06
N LEU A 288 -12.54 -55.02 -5.75
CA LEU A 288 -11.40 -55.74 -6.32
C LEU A 288 -11.39 -57.21 -5.91
N GLY A 289 -11.61 -57.50 -4.63
CA GLY A 289 -11.70 -58.88 -4.13
C GLY A 289 -12.91 -59.66 -4.67
N LYS A 290 -13.96 -58.97 -5.13
CA LYS A 290 -15.07 -59.60 -5.87
C LYS A 290 -14.66 -59.97 -7.29
N ILE A 291 -13.98 -59.07 -8.01
CA ILE A 291 -13.45 -59.33 -9.36
C ILE A 291 -12.49 -60.53 -9.34
N ALA A 292 -11.62 -60.62 -8.34
CA ALA A 292 -10.63 -61.70 -8.23
C ALA A 292 -11.25 -63.10 -7.98
N ARG A 293 -12.42 -63.18 -7.32
CA ARG A 293 -13.07 -64.45 -6.95
C ARG A 293 -14.10 -64.96 -7.95
N GLU A 294 -14.61 -64.08 -8.82
CA GLU A 294 -15.71 -64.40 -9.73
C GLU A 294 -15.25 -65.02 -11.06
N ASN A 295 -14.19 -65.86 -11.10
CA ASN A 295 -13.80 -66.63 -12.30
C ASN A 295 -13.75 -68.16 -12.04
N ASP A 296 -14.01 -68.96 -13.07
CA ASP A 296 -14.09 -70.43 -12.96
C ASP A 296 -12.71 -71.11 -13.11
N SER A 297 -11.70 -70.38 -13.57
CA SER A 297 -10.34 -70.90 -13.76
C SER A 297 -9.51 -70.63 -12.52
N THR A 298 -9.03 -71.69 -11.87
CA THR A 298 -8.15 -71.59 -10.68
C THR A 298 -6.88 -70.79 -10.98
N ALA A 299 -6.21 -71.06 -12.12
CA ALA A 299 -4.99 -70.35 -12.51
C ALA A 299 -5.24 -68.86 -12.80
N LEU A 300 -6.41 -68.53 -13.37
CA LEU A 300 -6.81 -67.14 -13.56
C LEU A 300 -7.07 -66.50 -12.18
N ASN A 301 -7.82 -67.14 -11.30
CA ASN A 301 -8.11 -66.62 -9.95
C ASN A 301 -6.83 -66.33 -9.16
N GLU A 302 -5.81 -67.19 -9.23
CA GLU A 302 -4.51 -66.95 -8.59
C GLU A 302 -3.83 -65.69 -9.14
N ALA A 303 -3.71 -65.56 -10.47
CA ALA A 303 -3.14 -64.38 -11.10
C ALA A 303 -3.92 -63.09 -10.77
N LEU A 304 -5.25 -63.14 -10.71
CA LEU A 304 -6.08 -61.99 -10.34
C LEU A 304 -5.94 -61.62 -8.86
N ALA A 305 -5.76 -62.62 -7.99
CA ALA A 305 -5.52 -62.42 -6.56
C ALA A 305 -4.17 -61.75 -6.30
N ASP A 306 -3.14 -62.14 -7.05
CA ASP A 306 -1.82 -61.50 -7.00
C ASP A 306 -1.89 -60.05 -7.47
N ASP A 307 -2.48 -59.78 -8.65
CA ASP A 307 -2.64 -58.42 -9.20
C ASP A 307 -3.45 -57.52 -8.23
N THR A 308 -4.49 -58.09 -7.60
CA THR A 308 -5.31 -57.38 -6.60
C THR A 308 -4.52 -57.09 -5.33
N SER A 309 -3.74 -58.05 -4.84
CA SER A 309 -2.91 -57.87 -3.64
C SER A 309 -1.81 -56.84 -3.86
N GLU A 310 -1.20 -56.82 -5.06
CA GLU A 310 -0.24 -55.80 -5.44
C GLU A 310 -0.88 -54.41 -5.51
N PHE A 311 -2.06 -54.28 -6.12
CA PHE A 311 -2.80 -53.01 -6.13
C PHE A 311 -3.08 -52.50 -4.71
N ILE A 312 -3.53 -53.37 -3.80
CA ILE A 312 -3.85 -53.02 -2.41
C ILE A 312 -2.58 -52.57 -1.67
N ARG A 313 -1.47 -53.28 -1.86
CA ARG A 313 -0.16 -52.90 -1.28
C ARG A 313 0.27 -51.51 -1.72
N GLU A 314 0.20 -51.22 -3.02
CA GLU A 314 0.57 -49.91 -3.55
C GLU A 314 -0.35 -48.79 -3.06
N LEU A 315 -1.64 -49.09 -2.92
CA LEU A 315 -2.61 -48.17 -2.34
C LEU A 315 -2.28 -47.85 -0.87
N ASP A 316 -1.96 -48.88 -0.08
CA ASP A 316 -1.54 -48.73 1.33
C ASP A 316 -0.26 -47.89 1.46
N GLU A 317 0.73 -48.13 0.60
CA GLU A 317 1.98 -47.36 0.56
C GLU A 317 1.72 -45.88 0.25
N VAL A 318 0.85 -45.59 -0.71
CA VAL A 318 0.46 -44.21 -1.03
C VAL A 318 -0.28 -43.57 0.14
N ILE A 319 -1.23 -44.27 0.77
CA ILE A 319 -1.99 -43.75 1.91
C ILE A 319 -1.06 -43.42 3.09
N ALA A 320 -0.07 -44.27 3.36
CA ALA A 320 0.88 -44.07 4.44
C ALA A 320 1.87 -42.93 4.15
N ALA A 321 2.36 -42.82 2.92
CA ALA A 321 3.34 -41.80 2.55
C ALA A 321 2.73 -40.41 2.37
N LYS A 322 1.46 -40.31 1.92
CA LYS A 322 0.86 -39.02 1.51
C LYS A 322 0.85 -38.01 2.65
N ASP A 323 0.48 -38.41 3.86
CA ASP A 323 0.30 -37.49 4.99
C ASP A 323 1.63 -36.84 5.36
N GLN A 324 2.72 -37.63 5.37
CA GLN A 324 4.07 -37.13 5.60
C GLN A 324 4.51 -36.15 4.50
N ALA A 325 4.26 -36.47 3.22
CA ALA A 325 4.68 -35.60 2.13
C ALA A 325 3.88 -34.31 2.05
N ILE A 326 2.59 -34.34 2.38
CA ILE A 326 1.75 -33.14 2.50
C ILE A 326 2.26 -32.27 3.64
N ASP A 327 2.58 -32.88 4.78
CA ASP A 327 3.11 -32.18 5.94
C ASP A 327 4.48 -31.54 5.65
N GLU A 328 5.34 -32.24 4.91
CA GLU A 328 6.61 -31.71 4.44
C GLU A 328 6.41 -30.55 3.47
N LEU A 329 5.56 -30.73 2.43
CA LEU A 329 5.19 -29.69 1.46
C LEU A 329 4.74 -28.41 2.17
N ILE A 330 3.77 -28.55 3.07
CA ILE A 330 3.16 -27.43 3.77
C ILE A 330 4.17 -26.79 4.71
N SER A 331 4.79 -27.56 5.61
CA SER A 331 5.59 -26.99 6.69
C SER A 331 6.96 -26.50 6.21
N GLN A 332 7.65 -27.32 5.42
CA GLN A 332 9.03 -27.03 5.02
C GLN A 332 9.13 -26.14 3.79
N TYR A 333 8.14 -26.16 2.89
CA TYR A 333 8.25 -25.45 1.61
C TYR A 333 7.26 -24.30 1.46
N ILE A 334 6.01 -24.44 1.91
CA ILE A 334 5.05 -23.33 1.85
C ILE A 334 5.25 -22.39 3.04
N VAL A 335 5.02 -22.87 4.26
CA VAL A 335 5.00 -22.06 5.49
C VAL A 335 6.33 -21.36 5.75
N SER A 336 7.45 -22.03 5.50
CA SER A 336 8.79 -21.44 5.61
C SER A 336 9.05 -20.27 4.65
N ASN A 337 8.29 -20.21 3.54
CA ASN A 337 8.38 -19.15 2.53
C ASN A 337 7.26 -18.12 2.66
N VAL A 338 6.42 -18.22 3.70
CA VAL A 338 5.44 -17.19 4.04
C VAL A 338 6.04 -16.22 5.04
N ARG A 339 5.77 -14.94 4.82
CA ARG A 339 6.15 -13.85 5.72
C ARG A 339 4.93 -13.06 6.11
N SER A 340 4.90 -12.55 7.34
CA SER A 340 3.87 -11.59 7.75
C SER A 340 4.29 -10.21 7.28
N ASN A 341 3.39 -9.53 6.56
CA ASN A 341 3.56 -8.14 6.17
C ASN A 341 2.80 -7.24 7.14
N ARG A 342 3.53 -6.42 7.89
CA ARG A 342 2.94 -5.44 8.80
C ARG A 342 3.00 -4.08 8.15
N VAL A 343 1.85 -3.43 8.04
CA VAL A 343 1.76 -2.04 7.60
C VAL A 343 1.92 -1.15 8.82
N LEU A 344 3.08 -0.51 8.94
CA LEU A 344 3.30 0.58 9.86
C LEU A 344 2.77 1.84 9.19
N SER A 345 1.47 2.13 9.37
CA SER A 345 0.86 3.35 8.83
C SER A 345 1.15 4.54 9.75
N ALA A 346 1.51 5.65 9.13
CA ALA A 346 1.54 6.96 9.75
C ALA A 346 0.78 7.94 8.85
N THR A 347 -0.34 8.41 9.35
CA THR A 347 -1.07 9.55 8.77
C THR A 347 -0.62 10.80 9.51
N TYR A 348 -0.11 11.79 8.79
CA TYR A 348 0.31 13.06 9.41
C TYR A 348 -0.73 14.16 9.15
N PRO A 349 -1.69 14.40 10.07
CA PRO A 349 -2.39 15.66 10.10
C PRO A 349 -1.39 16.73 10.55
N GLN A 350 -1.17 17.77 9.73
CA GLN A 350 -0.32 18.87 10.18
C GLN A 350 -0.97 19.55 11.40
N ASP A 351 -0.18 19.82 12.43
CA ASP A 351 -0.57 20.60 13.60
C ASP A 351 -1.18 21.96 13.19
N PHE A 352 -2.37 22.27 13.71
CA PHE A 352 -3.13 23.49 13.45
C PHE A 352 -2.27 24.75 13.62
N VAL A 353 -1.39 24.80 14.63
CA VAL A 353 -0.55 25.97 14.89
C VAL A 353 0.50 26.17 13.78
N LYS A 354 1.05 25.08 13.24
CA LYS A 354 1.99 25.15 12.11
C LYS A 354 1.28 25.59 10.83
N GLN A 355 0.03 25.16 10.62
CA GLN A 355 -0.80 25.60 9.50
C GLN A 355 -1.18 27.08 9.64
N ALA A 356 -1.61 27.53 10.82
CA ALA A 356 -2.03 28.92 11.06
C ALA A 356 -0.93 29.95 10.75
N ARG A 357 0.35 29.60 10.98
CA ARG A 357 1.51 30.46 10.61
C ARG A 357 1.59 30.75 9.11
N LEU A 358 1.02 29.90 8.27
CA LEU A 358 0.97 30.14 6.83
C LEU A 358 -0.07 31.20 6.47
N TYR A 359 -1.04 31.49 7.34
CA TYR A 359 -2.13 32.41 7.04
C TYR A 359 -2.01 33.76 7.75
N ILE A 360 -1.22 33.84 8.82
CA ILE A 360 -1.18 35.03 9.69
C ILE A 360 0.19 35.72 9.55
N THR A 361 0.15 37.01 9.24
CA THR A 361 1.36 37.87 9.23
C THR A 361 1.13 39.09 10.10
N PHE A 362 2.18 39.58 10.74
CA PHE A 362 2.16 40.85 11.46
C PHE A 362 2.67 41.97 10.54
N ASP A 363 2.01 43.12 10.56
CA ASP A 363 2.42 44.28 9.76
C ASP A 363 2.52 45.57 10.57
N LEU A 364 3.32 46.49 10.02
CA LEU A 364 3.43 47.88 10.44
C LEU A 364 3.04 48.75 9.25
N GLY A 365 2.06 49.64 9.45
CA GLY A 365 1.50 50.44 8.37
C GLY A 365 1.36 51.92 8.68
N LEU A 366 1.40 52.72 7.62
CA LEU A 366 1.10 54.15 7.61
C LEU A 366 -0.20 54.38 6.85
N ALA A 367 -1.24 54.79 7.58
CA ALA A 367 -2.59 54.98 7.07
C ALA A 367 -2.94 56.47 6.97
N TYR A 368 -3.48 56.90 5.84
CA TYR A 368 -4.19 58.16 5.73
C TYR A 368 -5.66 57.95 6.12
N VAL A 369 -6.13 58.65 7.15
CA VAL A 369 -7.47 58.46 7.73
C VAL A 369 -8.37 59.63 7.35
N GLY A 370 -9.27 59.43 6.37
CA GLY A 370 -9.96 60.54 5.69
C GLY A 370 -10.78 61.45 6.60
N ARG A 371 -11.57 60.91 7.54
CA ARG A 371 -12.38 61.74 8.47
C ARG A 371 -11.57 62.40 9.59
N MET A 372 -10.32 62.00 9.78
CA MET A 372 -9.39 62.63 10.73
C MET A 372 -8.39 63.56 10.01
N ASP A 373 -8.36 63.50 8.68
CA ASP A 373 -7.50 64.29 7.80
C ASP A 373 -6.02 64.25 8.20
N ARG A 374 -5.52 63.06 8.55
CA ARG A 374 -4.13 62.89 9.00
C ARG A 374 -3.60 61.48 8.75
N ALA A 375 -2.28 61.39 8.66
CA ALA A 375 -1.57 60.12 8.66
C ALA A 375 -1.48 59.54 10.08
N ASN A 376 -1.64 58.23 10.21
CA ASN A 376 -1.54 57.49 11.46
C ASN A 376 -0.72 56.23 11.25
N VAL A 377 0.18 55.94 12.18
CA VAL A 377 0.88 54.65 12.21
C VAL A 377 -0.01 53.65 12.92
N TYR A 378 -0.09 52.43 12.40
CA TYR A 378 -0.78 51.31 13.03
C TYR A 378 0.05 50.04 12.93
N THR A 379 -0.33 49.06 13.74
CA THR A 379 0.17 47.70 13.60
C THR A 379 -0.99 46.72 13.63
N GLY A 380 -0.87 45.60 12.91
CA GLY A 380 -1.96 44.64 12.82
C GLY A 380 -1.53 43.24 12.43
N LEU A 381 -2.51 42.35 12.52
CA LEU A 381 -2.48 41.00 12.00
C LEU A 381 -3.25 40.98 10.68
N ASN A 382 -2.60 40.43 9.66
CA ASN A 382 -3.24 40.10 8.40
C ASN A 382 -3.50 38.61 8.33
N ILE A 383 -4.76 38.24 8.15
CA ILE A 383 -5.22 36.87 7.96
C ILE A 383 -5.51 36.67 6.47
N TYR A 384 -4.69 35.86 5.80
CA TYR A 384 -4.85 35.53 4.39
C TYR A 384 -5.96 34.51 4.17
N PHE A 385 -6.56 34.54 2.98
CA PHE A 385 -7.51 33.50 2.55
C PHE A 385 -6.82 32.24 2.02
N ARG A 386 -5.49 32.26 1.87
CA ARG A 386 -4.66 31.17 1.36
C ARG A 386 -3.36 31.05 2.17
N PRO A 387 -2.76 29.84 2.31
CA PRO A 387 -1.41 29.71 2.84
C PRO A 387 -0.43 30.57 2.03
N LEU A 388 0.46 31.25 2.72
CA LEU A 388 1.44 32.14 2.14
C LEU A 388 2.85 31.55 2.26
N ASP A 389 3.48 31.33 1.12
CA ASP A 389 4.92 31.11 1.04
C ASP A 389 5.61 32.40 0.55
N LYS A 390 6.34 33.07 1.45
CA LYS A 390 7.05 34.32 1.13
C LYS A 390 8.30 34.10 0.26
N THR A 391 8.74 32.85 0.08
CA THR A 391 9.91 32.52 -0.75
C THR A 391 9.57 32.52 -2.25
N ILE A 392 8.29 32.60 -2.59
CA ILE A 392 7.81 32.46 -3.97
C ILE A 392 7.47 33.84 -4.55
N PRO A 393 8.00 34.20 -5.74
CA PRO A 393 7.60 35.41 -6.42
C PRO A 393 6.09 35.41 -6.70
N LEU A 394 5.42 36.53 -6.43
CA LEU A 394 3.97 36.66 -6.64
C LEU A 394 3.54 36.43 -8.10
N SER A 395 4.45 36.54 -9.06
CA SER A 395 4.23 36.24 -10.49
C SER A 395 3.91 34.77 -10.76
N HIS A 396 4.15 33.87 -9.81
CA HIS A 396 3.85 32.44 -9.97
C HIS A 396 2.35 32.11 -9.79
N TYR A 397 1.57 32.98 -9.14
CA TYR A 397 0.12 32.82 -9.00
C TYR A 397 -0.60 33.31 -10.26
N ARG A 398 -0.77 32.42 -11.25
CA ARG A 398 -1.29 32.74 -12.59
C ARG A 398 -2.81 32.59 -12.74
N GLU A 399 -3.45 31.72 -11.97
CA GLU A 399 -4.91 31.55 -12.04
C GLU A 399 -5.60 32.79 -11.43
N PRO A 400 -6.68 33.35 -12.03
CA PRO A 400 -7.27 34.61 -11.56
C PRO A 400 -7.72 34.59 -10.09
N TRP A 401 -8.40 33.52 -9.67
CA TRP A 401 -8.83 33.37 -8.28
C TRP A 401 -7.67 33.13 -7.33
N ASP A 402 -6.65 32.40 -7.78
CA ASP A 402 -5.43 32.20 -7.00
C ASP A 402 -4.69 33.53 -6.80
N PHE A 403 -4.54 34.30 -7.87
CA PHE A 403 -3.91 35.61 -7.86
C PHE A 403 -4.55 36.54 -6.81
N VAL A 404 -5.87 36.57 -6.75
CA VAL A 404 -6.63 37.41 -5.80
C VAL A 404 -6.53 36.87 -4.39
N LEU A 405 -6.82 35.58 -4.16
CA LEU A 405 -6.85 35.01 -2.82
C LEU A 405 -5.47 34.93 -2.14
N SER A 406 -4.40 34.71 -2.91
CA SER A 406 -3.01 34.72 -2.39
C SER A 406 -2.53 36.11 -1.98
N ARG A 407 -3.14 37.17 -2.51
CA ARG A 407 -2.77 38.56 -2.23
C ARG A 407 -3.69 39.26 -1.26
N THR A 408 -4.90 38.75 -1.04
CA THR A 408 -5.92 39.41 -0.24
C THR A 408 -5.89 38.90 1.20
N SER A 409 -5.94 39.83 2.16
CA SER A 409 -6.00 39.52 3.60
C SER A 409 -7.10 40.31 4.29
N LEU A 410 -7.56 39.79 5.44
CA LEU A 410 -8.30 40.56 6.43
C LEU A 410 -7.31 41.20 7.41
N LEU A 411 -7.45 42.50 7.64
CA LEU A 411 -6.63 43.25 8.59
C LEU A 411 -7.39 43.41 9.92
N LEU A 412 -6.71 43.05 11.01
CA LEU A 412 -7.11 43.31 12.39
C LEU A 412 -5.95 43.96 13.13
N GLY A 413 -6.04 45.23 13.46
CA GLY A 413 -4.96 45.97 14.08
C GLY A 413 -5.42 47.08 15.01
N PHE A 414 -4.45 47.87 15.47
CA PHE A 414 -4.69 49.04 16.32
C PHE A 414 -3.73 50.16 15.97
N SER A 415 -4.15 51.40 16.18
CA SER A 415 -3.29 52.55 15.93
C SER A 415 -2.17 52.62 16.96
N ILE A 416 -0.95 52.92 16.51
CA ILE A 416 0.19 53.25 17.37
C ILE A 416 0.13 54.73 17.72
N THR A 417 -0.21 55.59 16.76
CA THR A 417 -0.42 57.02 17.03
C THR A 417 -1.74 57.26 17.77
N SER A 418 -1.77 58.25 18.68
CA SER A 418 -2.99 58.56 19.43
C SER A 418 -4.05 59.19 18.52
N VAL A 419 -5.24 58.61 18.49
CA VAL A 419 -6.46 59.15 17.84
C VAL A 419 -7.24 60.09 18.73
N GLN A 420 -6.87 60.24 20.00
CA GLN A 420 -7.49 61.18 20.91
C GLN A 420 -7.40 62.60 20.37
N GLN A 421 -8.50 63.32 20.48
CA GLN A 421 -8.56 64.76 20.33
C GLN A 421 -9.60 65.26 21.31
N ASP A 422 -9.15 66.08 22.26
CA ASP A 422 -9.98 66.53 23.37
C ASP A 422 -11.27 67.17 22.86
N SER A 423 -12.38 66.78 23.50
CA SER A 423 -13.75 67.21 23.15
C SER A 423 -14.19 66.87 21.72
N VAL A 424 -13.47 66.00 21.00
CA VAL A 424 -13.83 65.59 19.63
C VAL A 424 -13.94 64.08 19.50
N ARG A 425 -12.93 63.33 19.95
CA ARG A 425 -12.85 61.88 19.76
C ARG A 425 -11.88 61.21 20.74
N LYS A 426 -12.12 59.93 21.01
CA LYS A 426 -11.24 59.04 21.79
C LYS A 426 -11.18 57.66 21.17
N GLY A 427 -10.12 56.92 21.47
CA GLY A 427 -9.86 55.55 21.01
C GLY A 427 -10.88 54.52 21.52
N LEU A 428 -10.85 53.32 20.92
CA LEU A 428 -11.72 52.19 21.27
C LEU A 428 -11.07 51.24 22.28
N LEU A 429 -9.74 51.11 22.28
CA LEU A 429 -9.00 50.13 23.10
C LEU A 429 -8.49 50.75 24.41
N ASP A 430 -7.67 51.79 24.28
CA ASP A 430 -7.45 52.80 25.29
C ASP A 430 -7.95 54.12 24.68
N ASP A 431 -8.27 55.15 25.47
CA ASP A 431 -8.80 56.42 24.93
C ASP A 431 -7.88 57.08 23.88
N ASN A 432 -6.69 56.53 23.63
CA ASN A 432 -5.73 56.94 22.61
C ASN A 432 -5.74 56.07 21.34
N LYS A 433 -6.11 54.79 21.34
CA LYS A 433 -5.93 53.88 20.19
C LYS A 433 -7.24 53.54 19.50
N ALA A 434 -7.28 53.68 18.18
CA ALA A 434 -8.37 53.15 17.37
C ALA A 434 -8.15 51.66 17.08
N LEU A 435 -9.25 50.91 16.98
CA LEU A 435 -9.25 49.60 16.34
C LEU A 435 -9.22 49.80 14.82
N VAL A 436 -8.37 49.07 14.12
CA VAL A 436 -8.22 49.15 12.67
C VAL A 436 -8.69 47.82 12.08
N LEU A 437 -9.77 47.85 11.29
CA LEU A 437 -10.23 46.67 10.54
C LEU A 437 -10.27 47.00 9.06
N GLY A 438 -9.91 46.03 8.22
CA GLY A 438 -9.93 46.26 6.78
C GLY A 438 -9.61 45.04 5.95
N VAL A 439 -9.36 45.31 4.67
CA VAL A 439 -8.85 44.36 3.70
C VAL A 439 -7.49 44.85 3.20
N GLY A 440 -6.56 43.91 3.05
CA GLY A 440 -5.23 44.14 2.51
C GLY A 440 -5.09 43.51 1.14
N PHE A 441 -4.30 44.14 0.27
CA PHE A 441 -3.87 43.59 -1.00
C PHE A 441 -2.35 43.71 -1.14
N ARG A 442 -1.69 42.57 -1.31
CA ARG A 442 -0.24 42.48 -1.41
C ARG A 442 0.26 42.90 -2.79
N LEU A 443 1.21 43.84 -2.82
CA LEU A 443 1.89 44.28 -4.05
C LEU A 443 3.21 43.53 -4.28
N THR A 444 3.99 43.32 -3.21
CA THR A 444 5.24 42.54 -3.20
C THR A 444 5.24 41.58 -2.02
N PRO A 445 6.12 40.56 -1.92
CA PRO A 445 6.13 39.65 -0.77
C PRO A 445 6.10 40.33 0.61
N TRP A 446 6.59 41.56 0.71
CA TRP A 446 6.67 42.34 1.94
C TRP A 446 5.85 43.63 1.95
N LEU A 447 5.39 44.18 0.81
CA LEU A 447 4.63 45.44 0.72
C LEU A 447 3.15 45.20 0.41
N LYS A 448 2.25 45.91 1.10
CA LYS A 448 0.80 45.84 0.88
C LYS A 448 0.15 47.22 0.87
N ILE A 449 -0.97 47.31 0.16
CA ILE A 449 -1.96 48.37 0.32
C ILE A 449 -3.10 47.82 1.16
N ASN A 450 -3.52 48.53 2.20
CA ASN A 450 -4.72 48.17 2.95
C ASN A 450 -5.75 49.30 2.92
N SER A 451 -7.02 48.94 3.01
CA SER A 451 -8.15 49.86 3.09
C SER A 451 -9.17 49.33 4.09
N GLY A 452 -9.88 50.23 4.78
CA GLY A 452 -10.87 49.82 5.78
C GLY A 452 -11.33 50.97 6.67
N GLY A 453 -11.62 50.65 7.93
CA GLY A 453 -12.10 51.60 8.93
C GLY A 453 -11.20 51.69 10.17
N TYR A 454 -10.94 52.92 10.61
CA TYR A 454 -10.55 53.22 11.98
C TYR A 454 -11.81 53.36 12.82
N PHE A 455 -11.96 52.51 13.83
CA PHE A 455 -13.10 52.48 14.74
C PHE A 455 -12.71 53.15 16.06
N TYR A 456 -13.51 54.13 16.45
CA TYR A 456 -13.25 55.00 17.59
C TYR A 456 -14.57 55.58 18.12
N TYR A 457 -14.49 56.32 19.22
CA TYR A 457 -15.60 57.02 19.82
C TYR A 457 -15.54 58.51 19.47
N LYS A 458 -16.64 59.08 18.96
CA LYS A 458 -16.75 60.51 18.60
C LYS A 458 -17.78 61.21 19.48
N LEU A 459 -17.47 62.42 19.92
CA LEU A 459 -18.42 63.26 20.63
C LEU A 459 -19.49 63.80 19.64
N PRO A 460 -20.78 63.85 20.03
CA PRO A 460 -21.83 64.45 19.20
C PRO A 460 -21.51 65.93 18.92
N ALA A 461 -21.80 66.38 17.69
CA ALA A 461 -21.57 67.78 17.27
C ALA A 461 -22.54 68.77 17.93
N ASN A 462 -23.63 68.28 18.54
CA ASN A 462 -24.58 69.12 19.25
C ASN A 462 -24.02 69.47 20.65
N PRO A 463 -23.75 70.75 20.95
CA PRO A 463 -23.23 71.16 22.26
C PRO A 463 -24.22 70.93 23.42
N LEU A 464 -25.50 70.70 23.13
CA LEU A 464 -26.52 70.36 24.12
C LEU A 464 -26.58 68.87 24.45
N ALA A 465 -25.90 68.02 23.68
CA ALA A 465 -25.78 66.60 23.99
C ALA A 465 -24.74 66.40 25.10
N SER A 466 -25.03 65.52 26.07
CA SER A 466 -24.12 65.21 27.17
C SER A 466 -22.71 64.85 26.65
N THR A 467 -21.68 65.46 27.25
CA THR A 467 -20.26 65.19 26.97
C THR A 467 -19.84 63.75 27.27
N ASN A 468 -20.70 62.98 27.96
CA ASN A 468 -20.51 61.57 28.25
C ASN A 468 -21.07 60.65 27.16
N ASN A 469 -21.78 61.18 26.17
CA ASN A 469 -22.48 60.40 25.15
C ASN A 469 -21.63 60.20 23.88
N TYR A 470 -20.47 59.60 24.04
CA TYR A 470 -19.63 59.19 22.91
C TYR A 470 -20.37 58.18 22.03
N ARG A 471 -20.32 58.37 20.72
CA ARG A 471 -20.91 57.46 19.74
C ARG A 471 -19.83 56.71 18.99
N PHE A 472 -20.08 55.43 18.74
CA PHE A 472 -19.21 54.63 17.88
C PHE A 472 -19.18 55.23 16.47
N ALA A 473 -17.98 55.42 15.95
CA ALA A 473 -17.73 56.03 14.66
C ALA A 473 -16.65 55.24 13.92
N ALA A 474 -16.76 55.26 12.59
CA ALA A 474 -15.75 54.72 11.69
C ALA A 474 -15.22 55.82 10.76
N ALA A 475 -13.90 55.85 10.55
CA ALA A 475 -13.25 56.69 9.55
C ALA A 475 -12.61 55.81 8.48
N PRO A 476 -12.91 56.02 7.18
CA PRO A 476 -12.27 55.27 6.12
C PRO A 476 -10.77 55.60 6.09
N PHE A 477 -9.95 54.59 5.78
CA PHE A 477 -8.52 54.78 5.60
C PHE A 477 -8.01 54.03 4.37
N VAL A 478 -6.87 54.52 3.85
CA VAL A 478 -6.01 53.80 2.90
C VAL A 478 -4.59 53.84 3.46
N SER A 479 -3.85 52.74 3.34
CA SER A 479 -2.52 52.62 3.94
C SER A 479 -1.54 51.85 3.07
N LEU A 480 -0.26 52.10 3.32
CA LEU A 480 0.84 51.23 2.92
C LEU A 480 1.37 50.53 4.17
N SER A 481 1.65 49.24 4.08
CA SER A 481 2.20 48.45 5.17
C SER A 481 3.32 47.54 4.71
N ILE A 482 4.22 47.24 5.64
CA ILE A 482 5.28 46.26 5.47
C ILE A 482 5.06 45.08 6.41
N ASP A 483 5.26 43.87 5.89
CA ASP A 483 5.31 42.65 6.70
C ASP A 483 6.52 42.72 7.61
N VAL A 484 6.31 42.67 8.93
CA VAL A 484 7.39 42.53 9.90
C VAL A 484 7.43 41.07 10.32
N ASP A 485 8.60 40.45 10.25
CA ASP A 485 8.78 39.10 10.76
C ASP A 485 8.56 39.13 12.29
N ALA A 486 7.43 38.59 12.75
CA ALA A 486 7.06 38.60 14.15
C ALA A 486 8.14 37.95 15.03
N LYS A 487 9.00 37.10 14.47
CA LYS A 487 10.10 36.48 15.21
C LYS A 487 11.09 37.51 15.76
N SER A 488 11.47 38.53 14.99
CA SER A 488 12.45 39.54 15.44
C SER A 488 11.83 40.51 16.47
N LEU A 489 10.56 40.88 16.28
CA LEU A 489 9.82 41.73 17.23
C LEU A 489 9.51 41.01 18.55
N LEU A 490 9.05 39.76 18.49
CA LEU A 490 8.70 38.98 19.69
C LEU A 490 9.94 38.52 20.47
N GLN A 491 11.09 38.32 19.82
CA GLN A 491 12.35 38.11 20.54
C GLN A 491 12.75 39.37 21.31
N GLY A 492 12.67 40.55 20.68
CA GLY A 492 12.96 41.82 21.35
C GLY A 492 11.99 42.18 22.49
N ILE A 493 10.68 41.99 22.29
CA ILE A 493 9.67 42.22 23.34
C ILE A 493 9.76 41.14 24.41
N GLY A 494 9.99 39.88 24.03
CA GLY A 494 10.14 38.77 24.96
C GLY A 494 11.35 38.96 25.88
N ASP A 495 12.49 39.38 25.34
CA ASP A 495 13.66 39.74 26.13
C ASP A 495 13.41 40.97 27.01
N ALA A 496 12.64 41.96 26.56
CA ALA A 496 12.36 43.17 27.34
C ALA A 496 11.31 42.98 28.45
N VAL A 497 10.33 42.08 28.25
CA VAL A 497 9.21 41.85 29.18
C VAL A 497 9.47 40.68 30.13
N PHE A 498 10.22 39.66 29.71
CA PHE A 498 10.43 38.44 30.51
C PHE A 498 11.86 38.26 31.04
N LYS A 499 12.83 39.15 30.73
CA LYS A 499 14.10 39.28 31.48
C LYS A 499 14.08 40.48 32.43
N GLN A 500 13.08 40.55 33.30
CA GLN A 500 13.22 41.26 34.58
C GLN A 500 13.39 40.25 35.70
#